data_AF-A0A0A2FQH7-F1
#
_entry.id   AF-A0A0A2FQH7-F1
#
_cell.length_a   1.000
_cell.length_b   1.000
_cell.length_c   1.000
_cell.angle_alpha   90.00
_cell.angle_beta   90.00
_cell.angle_gamma   90.00
#
_symmetry.space_group_name_H-M   'P 1'
#
loop_
_entity.id
_entity.type
_entity.pdbx_description
1 polymer ?
#
loop_
_entity_poly.entity_id
_entity_poly.type
_entity_poly.pdbx_seq_one_letter_code
_entity_poly.pdbx_strand_id
1 'polypeptide(L)'
;MKPRNKFEQAVLAQSKHLHPITKIQKQWAFRECIDHFAYRLPKGKTTCMDCGHSWQMNESIEHCICPQCGAGLQVKETYQRKLQQKQYFTILTTSGGYQVLRMCLLIVGMEKGYQ
;
A
#
# COMPACT_ATOMS: atom_id res chain seq x y z
N MET A 1 -21.71 6.91 -8.32
CA MET A 1 -23.11 6.56 -7.99
C MET A 1 -24.03 7.50 -8.77
N LYS A 2 -25.16 7.00 -9.31
CA LYS A 2 -26.21 7.85 -9.91
C LYS A 2 -27.19 8.26 -8.80
N PRO A 3 -27.34 9.57 -8.47
CA PRO A 3 -28.17 10.01 -7.37
C PRO A 3 -29.66 9.91 -7.74
N ARG A 4 -30.50 9.46 -6.78
CA ARG A 4 -31.93 9.15 -6.97
C ARG A 4 -32.85 10.15 -6.27
N ASN A 5 -32.35 10.87 -5.28
CA ASN A 5 -33.11 11.87 -4.50
C ASN A 5 -32.27 13.11 -4.21
N LYS A 6 -32.90 14.15 -3.66
CA LYS A 6 -32.24 15.43 -3.34
C LYS A 6 -31.08 15.27 -2.34
N PHE A 7 -31.21 14.35 -1.39
CA PHE A 7 -30.16 14.08 -0.41
C PHE A 7 -28.91 13.49 -1.07
N GLU A 8 -29.07 12.46 -1.91
CA GLU A 8 -27.97 11.86 -2.66
C GLU A 8 -27.31 12.84 -3.63
N GLN A 9 -28.09 13.77 -4.22
CA GLN A 9 -27.54 14.85 -5.05
C GLN A 9 -26.67 15.80 -4.22
N ALA A 10 -27.11 16.19 -3.02
CA ALA A 10 -26.34 17.03 -2.11
C ALA A 10 -25.05 16.36 -1.65
N VAL A 11 -25.11 15.07 -1.30
CA VAL A 11 -23.93 14.25 -0.97
C VAL A 11 -22.98 14.15 -2.16
N LEU A 12 -23.49 13.90 -3.37
CA LEU A 12 -22.65 13.81 -4.57
C LEU A 12 -21.98 15.16 -4.89
N ALA A 13 -22.67 16.29 -4.69
CA ALA A 13 -22.10 17.62 -4.88
C ALA A 13 -20.89 17.88 -3.97
N GLN A 14 -20.87 17.28 -2.77
CA GLN A 14 -19.73 17.36 -1.86
C GLN A 14 -18.44 16.76 -2.43
N SER A 15 -18.53 15.85 -3.42
CA SER A 15 -17.33 15.25 -4.04
C SER A 15 -16.33 16.29 -4.58
N LYS A 16 -16.82 17.45 -5.02
CA LYS A 16 -16.01 18.57 -5.53
C LYS A 16 -15.22 19.30 -4.44
N HIS A 17 -15.63 19.15 -3.18
CA HIS A 17 -15.04 19.80 -2.02
C HIS A 17 -14.16 18.86 -1.19
N LEU A 18 -14.06 17.59 -1.58
CA LEU A 18 -13.24 16.61 -0.87
C LEU A 18 -11.75 16.93 -1.03
N HIS A 19 -11.04 16.96 0.08
CA HIS A 19 -9.59 17.12 0.06
C HIS A 19 -8.89 15.95 -0.65
N PRO A 20 -7.73 16.19 -1.28
CA PRO A 20 -6.89 15.12 -1.80
C PRO A 20 -6.50 14.11 -0.71
N ILE A 21 -6.19 12.88 -1.12
CA ILE A 21 -5.65 11.88 -0.19
C ILE A 21 -4.26 12.36 0.29
N THR A 22 -4.10 12.51 1.60
CA THR A 22 -2.89 13.07 2.20
C THR A 22 -1.72 12.09 2.14
N LYS A 23 -0.49 12.59 2.29
CA LYS A 23 0.71 11.74 2.37
C LYS A 23 0.60 10.75 3.53
N ILE A 24 0.07 11.19 4.67
CA ILE A 24 -0.13 10.36 5.87
C ILE A 24 -1.11 9.23 5.57
N GLN A 25 -2.24 9.51 4.91
CA GLN A 25 -3.22 8.49 4.52
C GLN A 25 -2.61 7.47 3.54
N LYS A 26 -1.81 7.93 2.57
CA LYS A 26 -1.11 7.03 1.65
C LYS A 26 -0.09 6.14 2.37
N GLN A 27 0.68 6.70 3.30
CA GLN A 27 1.67 5.97 4.10
C GLN A 27 1.01 4.94 5.03
N TRP A 28 -0.11 5.30 5.63
CA TRP A 28 -0.92 4.37 6.42
C TRP A 28 -1.46 3.24 5.54
N ALA A 29 -2.07 3.56 4.39
CA ALA A 29 -2.59 2.56 3.48
C ALA A 29 -1.49 1.62 2.94
N PHE A 30 -0.30 2.14 2.65
CA PHE A 30 0.85 1.32 2.27
C PHE A 30 1.32 0.38 3.40
N ARG A 31 1.12 0.74 4.67
CA ARG A 31 1.59 -0.09 5.81
C ARG A 31 0.56 -1.11 6.26
N GLU A 32 -0.72 -0.76 6.16
CA GLU A 32 -1.79 -1.54 6.78
C GLU A 32 -2.62 -2.32 5.76
N CYS A 33 -2.55 -1.97 4.47
CA CYS A 33 -3.45 -2.54 3.46
C CYS A 33 -2.77 -3.48 2.46
N ILE A 34 -1.44 -3.61 2.46
CA ILE A 34 -0.74 -4.52 1.55
C ILE A 34 0.09 -5.53 2.35
N ASP A 35 0.49 -6.60 1.66
CA ASP A 35 1.46 -7.52 2.21
C ASP A 35 2.88 -7.00 2.00
N HIS A 36 3.76 -7.29 2.95
CA HIS A 36 5.13 -6.83 2.95
C HIS A 36 6.09 -7.99 2.72
N PHE A 37 6.95 -7.89 1.71
CA PHE A 37 7.80 -9.02 1.29
C PHE A 37 9.29 -8.71 1.27
N ALA A 38 10.07 -9.74 1.53
CA ALA A 38 11.49 -9.81 1.24
C ALA A 38 11.71 -10.83 0.12
N TYR A 39 12.18 -10.39 -1.04
CA TYR A 39 12.50 -11.29 -2.16
C TYR A 39 13.92 -11.82 -2.03
N ARG A 40 14.04 -13.11 -1.73
CA ARG A 40 15.29 -13.83 -1.54
C ARG A 40 15.63 -14.63 -2.79
N LEU A 41 16.87 -14.53 -3.26
CA LEU A 41 17.42 -15.45 -4.28
C LEU A 41 17.97 -16.71 -3.58
N PRO A 42 18.07 -17.86 -4.27
CA PRO A 42 18.57 -19.10 -3.65
C PRO A 42 19.95 -18.98 -2.98
N LYS A 43 20.82 -18.10 -3.51
CA LYS A 43 22.14 -17.78 -2.93
C LYS A 43 22.09 -16.82 -1.73
N GLY A 44 20.91 -16.51 -1.19
CA GLY A 44 20.73 -15.69 0.01
C GLY A 44 20.63 -14.19 -0.19
N LYS A 45 20.90 -13.66 -1.39
CA LYS A 45 20.72 -12.23 -1.69
C LYS A 45 19.24 -11.86 -1.58
N THR A 46 18.93 -11.03 -0.59
CA THR A 46 17.57 -10.65 -0.20
C THR A 46 17.35 -9.17 -0.46
N THR A 47 16.16 -8.81 -0.95
CA THR A 47 15.77 -7.41 -1.21
C THR A 47 14.45 -7.12 -0.53
N CYS A 48 14.39 -6.05 0.26
CA CYS A 48 13.17 -5.52 0.83
C CYS A 48 12.32 -4.90 -0.28
N MET A 49 11.08 -5.36 -0.42
CA MET A 49 10.19 -4.86 -1.45
C MET A 49 9.56 -3.52 -1.08
N ASP A 50 9.64 -3.10 0.20
CA ASP A 50 9.14 -1.78 0.62
C ASP A 50 10.11 -0.63 0.37
N CYS A 51 11.41 -0.83 0.61
CA CYS A 51 12.42 0.24 0.54
C CYS A 51 13.55 -0.03 -0.46
N GLY A 52 13.60 -1.20 -1.08
CA GLY A 52 14.62 -1.58 -2.06
C GLY A 52 15.99 -1.98 -1.46
N HIS A 53 16.18 -1.82 -0.15
CA HIS A 53 17.42 -2.24 0.51
C HIS A 53 17.72 -3.72 0.25
N SER A 54 18.98 -4.06 0.00
CA SER A 54 19.41 -5.43 -0.27
C SER A 54 20.53 -5.86 0.66
N TRP A 55 20.43 -7.07 1.19
CA TRP A 55 21.40 -7.66 2.12
C TRP A 55 21.57 -9.17 1.87
N GLN A 56 22.58 -9.76 2.50
CA GLN A 56 22.83 -11.20 2.45
C GLN A 56 22.14 -11.88 3.63
N MET A 57 21.36 -12.93 3.35
CA MET A 57 20.69 -13.75 4.37
C MET A 57 21.09 -15.21 4.21
N ASN A 58 21.82 -15.73 5.19
CA ASN A 58 22.40 -17.08 5.12
C ASN A 58 21.34 -18.17 5.35
N GLU A 59 20.38 -17.91 6.24
CA GLU A 59 19.34 -18.85 6.60
C GLU A 59 18.07 -18.65 5.75
N SER A 60 17.30 -19.71 5.59
CA SER A 60 15.95 -19.66 5.04
C SER A 60 14.95 -19.56 6.19
N ILE A 61 14.50 -18.34 6.47
CA ILE A 61 13.48 -18.04 7.48
C ILE A 61 12.22 -17.55 6.77
N GLU A 62 11.05 -17.77 7.36
CA GLU A 62 9.77 -17.37 6.76
C GLU A 62 9.52 -15.87 6.88
N HIS A 63 10.00 -15.24 7.96
CA HIS A 63 9.80 -13.82 8.25
C HIS A 63 11.11 -13.17 8.65
N CYS A 64 11.33 -11.92 8.21
CA CYS A 64 12.51 -11.13 8.57
C CYS A 64 12.15 -9.67 8.81
N ILE A 65 13.02 -8.92 9.49
CA ILE A 65 12.89 -7.47 9.63
C ILE A 65 13.88 -6.80 8.67
N CYS A 66 13.42 -5.82 7.90
CA CYS A 66 14.31 -5.05 7.04
C CYS A 66 15.30 -4.23 7.88
N PRO A 67 16.63 -4.36 7.66
CA PRO A 67 17.61 -3.61 8.44
C PRO A 67 17.64 -2.11 8.15
N GLN A 68 17.03 -1.65 7.04
CA GLN A 68 17.00 -0.22 6.67
C GLN A 68 15.70 0.47 7.10
N CYS A 69 14.53 -0.10 6.80
CA CYS A 69 13.24 0.53 7.10
C CYS A 69 12.54 -0.03 8.34
N GLY A 70 13.03 -1.13 8.92
CA GLY A 70 12.42 -1.77 10.09
C GLY A 70 11.11 -2.50 9.82
N ALA A 71 10.67 -2.61 8.57
CA ALA A 71 9.44 -3.33 8.23
C ALA A 71 9.58 -4.84 8.50
N GLY A 72 8.54 -5.46 9.06
CA GLY A 72 8.40 -6.92 9.12
C GLY A 72 7.95 -7.45 7.76
N LEU A 73 8.69 -8.41 7.21
CA LEU A 73 8.53 -8.90 5.85
C LEU A 73 8.38 -10.41 5.83
N GLN A 74 7.45 -10.92 5.01
CA GLN A 74 7.41 -12.33 4.63
C GLN A 74 8.48 -12.61 3.56
N VAL A 75 9.33 -13.60 3.80
CA VAL A 75 10.39 -13.99 2.88
C VAL A 75 9.79 -14.87 1.77
N LYS A 76 10.02 -14.49 0.53
CA LYS A 76 9.69 -15.28 -0.66
C LYS A 76 10.97 -15.59 -1.41
N GLU A 77 11.29 -16.88 -1.55
CA GLU A 77 12.36 -17.30 -2.44
C GLU A 77 11.87 -17.23 -3.90
N THR A 78 12.38 -16.27 -4.68
CA THR A 78 11.88 -16.01 -6.03
C THR A 78 12.90 -15.23 -6.87
N TYR A 79 12.88 -15.49 -8.18
CA TYR A 79 13.58 -14.68 -9.18
C TYR A 79 12.73 -13.53 -9.72
N GLN A 80 11.46 -13.42 -9.30
CA GLN A 80 10.59 -12.32 -9.70
C GLN A 80 11.23 -10.98 -9.31
N ARG A 81 11.19 -10.03 -10.24
CA ARG A 81 11.71 -8.68 -10.02
C ARG A 81 10.63 -7.69 -9.63
N LYS A 82 9.42 -7.91 -10.14
CA LYS A 82 8.29 -7.01 -9.98
C LYS A 82 7.27 -7.62 -9.03
N LEU A 83 6.72 -6.79 -8.16
CA LEU A 83 5.59 -7.10 -7.31
C LEU A 83 4.55 -6.02 -7.53
N GLN A 84 3.33 -6.43 -7.89
CA GLN A 84 2.20 -5.53 -7.96
C GLN A 84 1.12 -6.02 -7.01
N GLN A 85 0.62 -5.11 -6.17
CA GLN A 85 -0.49 -5.36 -5.25
C GLN A 85 -1.59 -4.35 -5.52
N LYS A 86 -2.83 -4.79 -5.35
CA LYS A 86 -4.02 -3.95 -5.46
C LYS A 86 -4.88 -4.19 -4.24
N GLN A 87 -5.19 -3.12 -3.51
CA GLN A 87 -6.10 -3.21 -2.37
C GLN A 87 -7.05 -2.02 -2.36
N TYR A 88 -8.26 -2.24 -1.85
CA TYR A 88 -9.15 -1.15 -1.50
C TYR A 88 -8.94 -0.72 -0.06
N PHE A 89 -8.87 0.58 0.18
CA PHE A 89 -8.94 1.15 1.51
C PHE A 89 -9.95 2.29 1.54
N THR A 90 -10.40 2.63 2.74
CA THR A 90 -11.48 3.58 2.91
C THR A 90 -11.06 4.73 3.80
N ILE A 91 -11.43 5.94 3.39
CA ILE A 91 -11.19 7.15 4.16
C ILE A 91 -12.54 7.69 4.63
N LEU A 92 -12.69 7.84 5.95
CA LEU A 92 -13.81 8.56 6.54
C LEU A 92 -13.43 10.04 6.65
N THR A 93 -14.25 10.91 6.09
CA THR A 93 -14.05 12.38 6.16
C THR A 93 -15.38 13.08 6.33
N THR A 94 -15.37 14.30 6.84
CA THR A 94 -16.55 15.16 6.85
C THR A 94 -16.50 16.14 5.68
N SER A 95 -17.66 16.47 5.08
CA SER A 95 -17.79 17.52 4.06
C SER A 95 -19.21 18.07 4.07
N GLY A 96 -19.37 19.39 4.16
CA GLY A 96 -20.69 20.05 4.06
C GLY A 96 -21.75 19.55 5.04
N GLY A 97 -21.34 19.19 6.27
CA GLY A 97 -22.23 18.63 7.30
C GLY A 97 -22.49 17.11 7.19
N TYR A 98 -21.93 16.45 6.19
CA TYR A 98 -22.05 15.00 6.00
C TYR A 98 -20.79 14.26 6.42
N GLN A 99 -20.95 13.04 6.90
CA GLN A 99 -19.88 12.05 6.92
C GLN A 99 -19.84 11.34 5.57
N VAL A 100 -18.69 11.36 4.92
CA VAL A 100 -18.47 10.80 3.59
C VAL A 100 -17.45 9.68 3.69
N LEU A 101 -17.85 8.50 3.21
CA LEU A 101 -16.99 7.33 3.08
C LEU A 101 -16.39 7.29 1.67
N ARG A 102 -15.07 7.35 1.56
CA ARG A 102 -14.36 7.36 0.27
C ARG A 102 -13.61 6.06 0.07
N MET A 103 -14.11 5.21 -0.82
CA MET A 103 -13.41 3.99 -1.22
C MET A 103 -12.33 4.33 -2.26
N CYS A 104 -11.09 3.98 -1.97
CA CYS A 104 -9.92 4.29 -2.77
C CYS A 104 -9.21 3.00 -3.19
N LEU A 105 -8.86 2.89 -4.48
CA LEU A 105 -8.02 1.81 -4.98
C LEU A 105 -6.54 2.18 -4.81
N LEU A 106 -5.85 1.45 -3.94
CA LEU A 106 -4.40 1.48 -3.81
C LEU A 106 -3.79 0.48 -4.80
N ILE A 107 -2.88 0.96 -5.64
CA ILE A 107 -2.05 0.13 -6.52
C ILE A 107 -0.59 0.40 -6.14
N VAL A 108 0.10 -0.64 -5.70
CA VAL A 108 1.52 -0.56 -5.32
C VAL A 108 2.32 -1.40 -6.28
N GLY A 109 3.34 -0.80 -6.88
CA GLY A 109 4.32 -1.46 -7.75
C GLY A 109 5.70 -1.34 -7.13
N MET A 110 6.39 -2.45 -6.98
CA MET A 110 7.75 -2.53 -6.45
C MET A 110 8.62 -3.27 -7.46
N GLU A 111 9.82 -2.76 -7.74
CA GLU A 111 10.75 -3.39 -8.67
C GLU A 111 12.15 -3.49 -8.06
N LYS A 112 12.61 -4.73 -7.92
CA LYS A 112 13.96 -5.06 -7.48
C LYS A 112 14.99 -4.52 -8.48
N GLY A 113 15.93 -3.73 -7.99
CA GLY A 113 17.02 -3.16 -8.78
C GLY A 113 16.57 -2.07 -9.76
N TYR A 114 15.45 -1.40 -9.47
CA TYR A 114 15.11 -0.13 -10.10
C TYR A 114 16.14 0.91 -9.64
N GLN A 115 16.94 1.43 -10.58
CA GLN A 115 17.89 2.52 -10.38
C GLN A 115 17.25 3.84 -10.82
#